data_AF-A0A522V5I7-F1
#
_entry.id   AF-A0A522V5I7-F1
#
_cell.length_a   1.000
_cell.length_b   1.000
_cell.length_c   1.000
_cell.angle_alpha   90.00
_cell.angle_beta   90.00
_cell.angle_gamma   90.00
#
_symmetry.space_group_name_H-M   'P 1'
#
loop_
_entity.id
_entity.type
_entity.pdbx_description
1 polymer ?
#
loop_
_entity_poly.entity_id
_entity_poly.type
_entity_poly.pdbx_seq_one_letter_code
_entity_poly.pdbx_strand_id
1 'polypeptide(L)'
;MASAYGLEEAVKRRGLGDCYDEVKHTIARGLALIDPFRPYGTELYGAIARLSISVAVEMVCLRRDPATGKLMVLMTQRAADDPLLPGEWHCPGSITRVGELPEDVFRRLEQKEFGCALDGPPVFVAVIRPPREILTREKLTAIRG
;
A
#
# COMPACT_ATOMS: atom_id res chain seq x y z
N MET A 1 15.21 6.28 0.32
CA MET A 1 15.09 7.67 -0.17
C MET A 1 15.95 7.81 -1.42
N ALA A 2 15.36 7.67 -2.61
CA ALA A 2 16.02 8.11 -3.82
C ALA A 2 15.96 9.64 -3.81
N SER A 3 17.13 10.27 -3.65
CA SER A 3 17.29 11.73 -3.71
C SER A 3 16.71 12.28 -5.02
N ALA A 4 16.11 13.47 -4.99
CA ALA A 4 15.66 14.20 -6.18
C ALA A 4 16.74 14.29 -7.28
N TYR A 5 18.02 14.16 -6.91
CA TYR A 5 19.17 14.02 -7.82
C TYR A 5 19.07 12.84 -8.81
N GLY A 6 18.44 11.73 -8.44
CA GLY A 6 18.38 10.54 -9.28
C GLY A 6 17.43 10.67 -10.47
N LEU A 7 16.40 11.52 -10.36
CA LEU A 7 15.42 11.69 -11.42
C LEU A 7 15.93 12.62 -12.52
N GLU A 8 16.59 13.73 -12.15
CA GLU A 8 17.21 14.63 -13.13
C GLU A 8 18.35 13.96 -13.90
N GLU A 9 19.18 13.16 -13.24
CA GLU A 9 20.20 12.34 -13.93
C GLU A 9 19.55 11.29 -14.85
N ALA A 10 18.46 10.64 -14.43
CA ALA A 10 17.77 9.66 -15.27
C ALA A 10 17.10 10.30 -16.49
N VAL A 11 16.54 11.51 -16.34
CA VAL A 11 15.94 12.32 -17.42
C VAL A 11 17.02 12.81 -18.38
N LYS A 12 18.16 13.29 -17.88
CA LYS A 12 19.32 13.66 -18.70
C LYS A 12 19.94 12.46 -19.42
N ARG A 13 20.11 11.32 -18.76
CA ARG A 13 20.62 10.06 -19.37
C ARG A 13 19.71 9.51 -20.46
N ARG A 14 18.42 9.89 -20.46
CA ARG A 14 17.45 9.56 -21.52
C ARG A 14 17.28 10.67 -22.57
N GLY A 15 18.06 11.75 -22.50
CA GLY A 15 18.04 12.85 -23.47
C GLY A 15 16.83 13.79 -23.36
N LEU A 16 16.13 13.83 -22.23
CA LEU A 16 14.85 14.54 -22.05
C LEU A 16 14.99 15.92 -21.37
N GLY A 17 16.19 16.50 -21.30
CA GLY A 17 16.49 17.71 -20.51
C GLY A 17 15.57 18.90 -20.82
N ASP A 18 15.37 19.22 -22.10
CA ASP A 18 14.46 20.30 -22.55
C ASP A 18 13.01 19.82 -22.77
N CYS A 19 12.79 18.50 -22.82
CA CYS A 19 11.49 17.87 -23.08
C CYS A 19 10.74 17.51 -21.78
N TYR A 20 11.35 17.65 -20.60
CA TYR A 20 10.75 17.20 -19.36
C TYR A 20 9.41 17.90 -19.04
N ASP A 21 9.31 19.20 -19.34
CA ASP A 21 8.05 19.93 -19.19
C ASP A 21 7.01 19.51 -20.23
N GLU A 22 7.41 19.22 -21.47
CA GLU A 22 6.51 18.64 -22.48
C GLU A 22 6.00 17.25 -22.08
N VAL A 23 6.85 16.44 -21.46
CA VAL A 23 6.48 15.14 -20.88
C VAL A 23 5.47 15.33 -19.77
N LYS A 24 5.67 16.27 -18.84
CA LYS A 24 4.68 16.59 -17.79
C LYS A 24 3.34 17.01 -18.39
N HIS A 25 3.34 17.89 -19.39
CA HIS A 25 2.11 18.32 -20.06
C HIS A 25 1.39 17.17 -20.76
N THR A 26 2.13 16.25 -21.37
CA THR A 26 1.57 15.07 -22.01
C THR A 26 0.97 14.11 -21.00
N ILE A 27 1.66 13.85 -19.88
CA ILE A 27 1.15 13.05 -18.76
C ILE A 27 -0.12 13.69 -18.18
N ALA A 28 -0.11 15.01 -17.93
CA ALA A 28 -1.25 15.73 -17.40
C ALA A 28 -2.49 15.63 -18.31
N ARG A 29 -2.30 15.77 -19.63
CA ARG A 29 -3.38 15.56 -20.61
C ARG A 29 -3.90 14.14 -20.62
N GLY A 30 -3.01 13.14 -20.50
CA GLY A 30 -3.40 11.73 -20.42
C GLY A 30 -4.22 11.44 -19.16
N LEU A 31 -3.79 11.94 -18.00
CA LEU A 31 -4.51 11.80 -16.73
C LEU A 31 -5.89 12.47 -16.76
N ALA A 32 -6.04 13.57 -17.51
CA ALA A 32 -7.32 14.26 -17.65
C ALA A 32 -8.39 13.42 -18.40
N LEU A 33 -7.98 12.36 -19.10
CA LEU A 33 -8.90 11.44 -19.79
C LEU A 33 -9.44 10.33 -18.86
N ILE A 34 -8.94 10.25 -17.63
CA ILE A 34 -9.24 9.18 -16.69
C ILE A 34 -10.41 9.58 -15.80
N ASP A 35 -11.39 8.69 -15.69
CA ASP A 35 -12.49 8.84 -14.73
C ASP A 35 -11.95 8.63 -13.30
N PRO A 36 -11.91 9.68 -12.46
CA PRO A 36 -11.37 9.56 -11.10
C PRO A 36 -12.23 8.70 -10.19
N PHE A 37 -13.46 8.35 -10.59
CA PHE A 37 -14.39 7.54 -9.82
C PHE A 37 -14.37 6.05 -10.22
N ARG A 38 -13.46 5.65 -11.09
CA ARG A 38 -13.26 4.25 -11.50
C ARG A 38 -11.90 3.71 -11.05
N PRO A 39 -11.78 2.39 -10.84
CA PRO A 39 -10.49 1.78 -10.58
C PRO A 39 -9.47 2.08 -11.70
N TYR A 40 -8.30 2.60 -11.33
CA TYR A 40 -7.23 2.97 -12.27
C TYR A 40 -6.54 1.77 -12.95
N GLY A 41 -6.81 0.55 -12.50
CA GLY A 41 -6.04 -0.63 -12.88
C GLY A 41 -4.68 -0.67 -12.19
N THR A 42 -4.01 -1.83 -12.26
CA THR A 42 -2.78 -2.10 -11.50
C THR A 42 -1.60 -1.24 -11.98
N GLU A 43 -1.43 -1.11 -13.29
CA GLU A 43 -0.26 -0.41 -13.88
C GLU A 43 -0.25 1.08 -13.55
N LEU A 44 -1.36 1.77 -13.83
CA LEU A 44 -1.49 3.19 -13.56
C LEU A 44 -1.45 3.47 -12.06
N TYR A 45 -2.12 2.64 -11.25
CA TYR A 45 -2.00 2.73 -9.79
C TYR A 45 -0.54 2.61 -9.36
N GLY A 46 0.20 1.60 -9.82
CA GLY A 46 1.61 1.41 -9.48
C GLY A 46 2.51 2.59 -9.88
N ALA A 47 2.22 3.25 -11.00
CA ALA A 47 2.93 4.46 -11.43
C ALA A 47 2.64 5.67 -10.50
N ILE A 48 1.37 5.88 -10.14
CA ILE A 48 0.95 7.02 -9.32
C ILE A 48 1.25 6.79 -7.83
N ALA A 49 1.21 5.55 -7.34
CA ALA A 49 1.40 5.21 -5.93
C ALA A 49 2.80 5.60 -5.39
N ARG A 50 3.77 5.80 -6.28
CA ARG A 50 5.10 6.33 -5.92
C ARG A 50 5.08 7.84 -5.62
N LEU A 51 4.06 8.53 -6.11
CA LEU A 51 3.90 9.99 -6.05
C LEU A 51 2.76 10.41 -5.11
N SER A 52 1.94 9.48 -4.65
CA SER A 52 0.79 9.75 -3.79
C SER A 52 0.81 8.90 -2.51
N ILE A 53 0.17 9.42 -1.46
CA ILE A 53 -0.11 8.66 -0.25
C ILE A 53 -1.36 7.83 -0.49
N SER A 54 -1.28 6.52 -0.24
CA SER A 54 -2.42 5.61 -0.25
C SER A 54 -2.80 5.24 1.18
N VAL A 55 -4.10 5.07 1.43
CA VAL A 55 -4.60 4.50 2.69
C VAL A 55 -4.70 3.00 2.52
N ALA A 56 -4.02 2.25 3.40
CA ALA A 56 -4.10 0.81 3.46
C ALA A 56 -5.05 0.39 4.60
N VAL A 57 -5.81 -0.67 4.35
CA VAL A 57 -6.67 -1.37 5.30
C VAL A 57 -6.10 -2.78 5.46
N GLU A 58 -5.65 -3.09 6.66
CA GLU A 58 -5.05 -4.38 7.02
C GLU A 58 -5.90 -5.04 8.11
N MET A 59 -6.26 -6.31 7.92
CA MET A 59 -7.10 -7.06 8.85
C MET A 59 -6.25 -7.99 9.70
N VAL A 60 -6.25 -7.75 11.01
CA VAL A 60 -5.57 -8.61 11.98
C VAL A 60 -6.57 -9.59 12.57
N CYS A 61 -6.71 -10.76 11.94
CA CYS A 61 -7.63 -11.78 12.42
C CYS A 61 -6.99 -12.62 13.52
N LEU A 62 -7.63 -12.62 14.69
CA LEU A 62 -7.13 -13.27 15.89
C LEU A 62 -7.98 -14.47 16.26
N ARG A 63 -7.34 -15.56 16.67
CA ARG A 63 -7.99 -16.65 17.40
C ARG A 63 -7.12 -17.12 18.55
N ARG A 64 -7.72 -17.77 19.55
CA ARG A 64 -6.95 -18.56 20.51
C ARG A 64 -6.84 -19.99 20.01
N ASP A 65 -5.68 -20.58 20.19
CA ASP A 65 -5.51 -22.02 20.04
C ASP A 65 -6.22 -22.73 21.20
N PRO A 66 -7.23 -23.59 20.95
CA PRO A 66 -7.94 -24.27 22.02
C PRO A 66 -7.06 -25.25 22.80
N ALA A 67 -5.99 -25.79 22.19
CA ALA A 67 -5.11 -26.74 22.86
C ALA A 67 -4.04 -26.04 23.71
N THR A 68 -3.46 -24.94 23.21
CA THR A 68 -2.32 -24.27 23.87
C THR A 68 -2.66 -22.94 24.55
N GLY A 69 -3.86 -22.39 24.30
CA GLY A 69 -4.28 -21.08 24.79
C GLY A 69 -3.58 -19.88 24.13
N LYS A 70 -2.61 -20.13 23.24
CA LYS A 70 -1.81 -19.09 22.58
C LYS A 70 -2.67 -18.27 21.61
N LEU A 71 -2.34 -16.99 21.49
CA LEU A 71 -2.92 -16.11 20.48
C LEU A 71 -2.30 -16.43 19.12
N MET A 72 -3.15 -16.67 18.14
CA MET A 72 -2.78 -16.94 16.75
C MET A 72 -3.29 -15.80 15.88
N VAL A 73 -2.48 -15.44 14.87
CA VAL A 73 -2.82 -14.44 13.87
C VAL A 73 -2.93 -15.13 12.52
N LEU A 74 -4.00 -14.87 11.77
CA LEU A 74 -4.08 -15.33 10.38
C LEU A 74 -3.07 -14.56 9.54
N MET A 75 -2.23 -15.30 8.82
CA MET A 75 -1.33 -14.77 7.81
C MET A 75 -1.67 -15.46 6.49
N THR A 76 -1.72 -14.70 5.40
CA THR A 76 -1.79 -15.21 4.04
C THR A 76 -0.41 -15.10 3.40
N GLN A 77 -0.12 -15.97 2.43
CA GLN A 77 1.10 -15.89 1.65
C GLN A 77 0.77 -15.35 0.27
N ARG A 78 1.50 -14.32 -0.16
CA ARG A 78 1.31 -13.73 -1.49
C ARG A 78 1.68 -14.73 -2.58
N ALA A 79 1.03 -14.59 -3.73
CA ALA A 79 1.31 -15.42 -4.89
C ALA A 79 2.79 -15.31 -5.31
N ALA A 80 3.33 -16.38 -5.88
CA ALA A 80 4.73 -16.44 -6.28
C ALA A 80 5.06 -15.47 -7.43
N ASP A 81 4.05 -15.05 -8.19
CA ASP A 81 4.12 -14.10 -9.29
C ASP A 81 3.67 -12.68 -8.91
N ASP A 82 3.51 -12.38 -7.61
CA ASP A 82 3.23 -11.02 -7.16
C ASP A 82 4.36 -10.07 -7.63
N PRO A 83 4.04 -8.98 -8.34
CA PRO A 83 5.05 -8.12 -8.97
C PRO A 83 5.84 -7.26 -7.98
N LEU A 84 5.43 -7.20 -6.71
CA LEU A 84 6.02 -6.35 -5.68
C LEU A 84 6.66 -7.17 -4.55
N LEU A 85 5.97 -8.20 -4.07
CA LEU A 85 6.32 -8.95 -2.85
C LEU A 85 6.02 -10.45 -3.00
N PRO A 86 6.67 -11.17 -3.92
CA PRO A 86 6.37 -12.58 -4.18
C PRO A 86 6.68 -13.48 -2.99
N GLY A 87 5.71 -14.31 -2.58
CA GLY A 87 5.87 -15.31 -1.52
C GLY A 87 5.97 -14.76 -0.08
N GLU A 88 5.84 -13.44 0.11
CA GLU A 88 5.86 -12.83 1.44
C GLU A 88 4.60 -13.19 2.25
N TRP A 89 4.77 -13.42 3.55
CA TRP A 89 3.66 -13.60 4.48
C TRP A 89 3.15 -12.25 4.96
N HIS A 90 1.84 -12.03 4.90
CA HIS A 90 1.21 -10.78 5.29
C HIS A 90 -0.11 -10.99 6.01
N CYS A 91 -0.60 -9.92 6.65
CA CYS A 91 -1.99 -9.85 7.05
C CYS A 91 -2.84 -9.65 5.78
N PRO A 92 -4.03 -10.28 5.68
CA PRO A 92 -5.02 -9.94 4.68
C PRO A 92 -5.25 -8.43 4.61
N GLY A 93 -5.06 -7.83 3.43
CA GLY A 93 -4.97 -6.39 3.33
C GLY A 93 -5.28 -5.84 1.94
N SER A 94 -5.67 -4.58 1.89
CA SER A 94 -5.94 -3.89 0.64
C SER A 94 -5.75 -2.38 0.76
N ILE A 95 -5.80 -1.69 -0.37
CA ILE A 95 -5.68 -0.23 -0.46
C ILE A 95 -7.05 0.38 -0.73
N THR A 96 -7.40 1.48 -0.05
CA THR A 96 -8.59 2.25 -0.40
C THR A 96 -8.35 2.96 -1.73
N ARG A 97 -9.26 2.78 -2.69
CA ARG A 97 -9.22 3.51 -3.97
C ARG A 97 -10.00 4.81 -3.85
N VAL A 98 -9.75 5.73 -4.79
CA VAL A 98 -10.47 7.00 -4.85
C VAL A 98 -11.97 6.74 -5.00
N GLY A 99 -12.78 7.35 -4.13
CA GLY A 99 -14.23 7.19 -4.12
C GLY A 99 -14.75 5.91 -3.47
N GLU A 100 -13.89 4.98 -3.05
CA GLU A 100 -14.32 3.79 -2.32
C GLU A 100 -14.73 4.14 -0.88
N LEU A 101 -15.82 3.52 -0.43
CA LEU A 101 -16.16 3.48 0.98
C LEU A 101 -15.45 2.29 1.65
N PRO A 102 -15.28 2.28 2.99
CA PRO A 102 -14.68 1.15 3.70
C PRO A 102 -15.33 -0.21 3.36
N GLU A 103 -16.65 -0.23 3.13
CA GLU A 103 -17.41 -1.42 2.78
C GLU A 103 -16.98 -2.04 1.44
N ASP A 104 -16.56 -1.21 0.48
CA ASP A 104 -16.05 -1.70 -0.81
C ASP A 104 -14.70 -2.39 -0.65
N VAL A 105 -13.87 -1.88 0.26
CA VAL A 105 -12.58 -2.50 0.61
C VAL A 105 -12.81 -3.84 1.30
N PHE A 106 -13.76 -3.92 2.24
CA PHE A 106 -14.09 -5.18 2.93
C PHE A 106 -14.65 -6.22 1.97
N ARG A 107 -15.58 -5.85 1.08
CA ARG A 107 -16.12 -6.77 0.07
C ARG A 107 -15.02 -7.38 -0.81
N ARG A 108 -13.98 -6.60 -1.11
CA ARG A 108 -12.83 -7.09 -1.88
C ARG A 108 -11.97 -8.04 -1.06
N LEU A 109 -11.76 -7.76 0.23
CA LEU A 109 -11.03 -8.65 1.13
C LEU A 109 -11.74 -10.00 1.30
N GLU A 110 -13.07 -9.98 1.47
CA GLU A 110 -13.91 -11.20 1.51
C GLU A 110 -13.65 -12.10 0.31
N GLN A 111 -13.61 -11.51 -0.90
CA GLN A 111 -13.44 -12.27 -2.13
C GLN A 111 -12.01 -12.72 -2.41
N LYS A 112 -11.01 -11.89 -2.07
CA LYS A 112 -9.63 -12.08 -2.53
C LYS A 112 -8.69 -12.67 -1.49
N GLU A 113 -8.97 -12.44 -0.21
CA GLU A 113 -8.08 -12.85 0.87
C GLU A 113 -8.72 -13.91 1.77
N PHE A 114 -10.02 -13.79 2.06
CA PHE A 114 -10.69 -14.65 3.04
C PHE A 114 -11.49 -15.81 2.41
N GLY A 115 -12.07 -15.60 1.22
CA GLY A 115 -12.98 -16.56 0.60
C GLY A 115 -14.31 -16.73 1.35
N CYS A 116 -14.64 -15.83 2.28
CA CYS A 116 -15.88 -15.84 3.05
C CYS A 116 -16.30 -14.40 3.40
N ALA A 117 -17.57 -14.25 3.81
CA ALA A 117 -18.10 -12.97 4.30
C ALA A 117 -17.50 -12.63 5.68
N LEU A 118 -17.28 -11.34 5.91
CA LEU A 118 -16.85 -10.80 7.20
C LEU A 118 -18.08 -10.37 8.00
N ASP A 119 -18.29 -10.98 9.16
CA ASP A 119 -19.40 -10.64 10.04
C ASP A 119 -19.00 -9.59 11.10
N GLY A 120 -19.95 -8.70 11.39
CA GLY A 120 -19.83 -7.70 12.46
C GLY A 120 -19.14 -6.40 12.03
N PRO A 121 -19.22 -5.35 12.86
CA PRO A 121 -18.60 -4.07 12.55
C PRO A 121 -17.06 -4.16 12.66
N PRO A 122 -16.31 -3.60 11.70
CA PRO A 122 -14.86 -3.52 11.80
C PRO A 122 -14.45 -2.67 13.02
N VAL A 123 -13.46 -3.15 13.77
CA VAL A 123 -12.82 -2.36 14.82
C VAL A 123 -11.58 -1.71 14.22
N PHE A 124 -11.68 -0.41 13.94
CA PHE A 124 -10.56 0.36 13.41
C PHE A 124 -9.55 0.65 14.52
N VAL A 125 -8.32 0.16 14.34
CA VAL A 125 -7.18 0.52 15.19
C VAL A 125 -6.33 1.53 14.42
N ALA A 126 -6.50 2.82 14.73
CA ALA A 126 -5.68 3.86 14.12
C ALA A 126 -4.28 3.86 14.76
N VAL A 127 -3.28 3.37 14.02
CA VAL A 127 -1.87 3.59 14.38
C VAL A 127 -1.40 4.86 13.66
N ILE A 128 -1.70 6.02 14.24
CA ILE A 128 -1.05 7.26 13.81
C ILE A 128 0.40 7.18 14.28
N ARG A 129 1.31 6.76 13.40
CA ARG A 129 2.73 7.03 13.63
C ARG A 129 2.95 8.51 13.33
N PRO A 130 3.26 9.37 14.32
CA PRO A 130 3.77 10.69 13.99
C PRO A 130 4.98 10.51 13.07
N PRO A 131 5.22 11.42 12.11
CA PRO A 131 6.42 11.39 11.28
C PRO A 131 7.61 11.24 12.23
N ARG A 132 8.33 10.12 12.12
CA ARG A 132 9.43 9.81 13.03
C ARG A 132 10.43 10.97 12.99
N GLU A 133 10.62 11.65 14.11
CA GLU A 133 11.98 12.06 14.49
C GLU A 133 12.87 10.84 14.24
N ILE A 134 13.90 11.02 13.44
CA ILE A 134 14.90 9.99 13.13
C ILE A 134 15.31 9.34 14.45
N LEU A 135 14.85 8.11 14.69
CA LEU A 135 15.24 7.36 15.89
C LEU A 135 16.73 7.08 15.75
N THR A 136 17.54 7.87 16.45
CA THR A 136 18.97 7.64 16.56
C THR A 136 19.22 6.26 17.18
N ARG A 137 20.38 5.67 16.87
CA ARG A 137 20.77 4.32 17.28
C ARG A 137 20.62 4.09 18.80
N GLU A 138 20.77 5.16 19.58
CA GLU A 138 20.62 5.19 21.04
C GLU A 138 19.18 4.94 21.53
N LYS A 139 18.15 5.40 20.80
CA LYS A 139 16.74 5.20 21.16
C LYS A 139 16.24 3.77 20.87
N LEU A 140 16.90 3.04 19.97
CA LEU A 140 16.56 1.64 19.64
C LEU A 140 17.03 0.65 20.71
N THR A 141 18.10 0.95 21.43
CA THR A 141 18.60 0.14 22.56
C THR A 141 17.69 0.19 23.79
N ALA A 142 16.92 1.27 23.97
CA ALA A 142 16.01 1.43 25.11
C ALA A 142 14.69 0.63 24.99
N ILE A 143 14.32 0.20 23.78
CA ILE A 143 13.07 -0.57 23.53
C ILE A 143 13.31 -2.08 23.70
N ARG A 144 14.56 -2.52 23.78
CA ARG A 144 14.95 -3.94 23.97
C ARG A 144 15.23 -4.29 25.44
N GLY A 145 14.81 -3.45 26.39
CA GLY A 145 14.87 -3.74 27.83
C GLY A 145 13.70 -4.60 28.28
#